data_AF-A0AA88V5A7-F1
#
_entry.id   AF-A0AA88V5A7-F1
#
_cell.length_a   1.000
_cell.length_b   1.000
_cell.length_c   1.000
_cell.angle_alpha   90.00
_cell.angle_beta   90.00
_cell.angle_gamma   90.00
#
_symmetry.space_group_name_H-M   'P 1'
#
loop_
_entity.id
_entity.type
_entity.pdbx_description
1 polymer ?
#
loop_
_entity_poly.entity_id
_entity_poly.type
_entity_poly.pdbx_seq_one_letter_code
_entity_poly.pdbx_strand_id
1 'polypeptide(L)'
;MGEWDQMAEYVSRLDDGDETKLRVLGNTAATGDGGSNGTFFRAVLLVRRGKYDEAREYVERARKCLATELAALVLESYERAYSNMVRVQQLSELEEVINYCTLPVGNSVAEGRRALIRNMWNERIKGAKRNVELLGGSPDTWRFNLVIMCYLITVLVISVVWQALLAVRALVLPPTDDSETWLKFVSLCRKSGRISQARSTLVKLLQFDPEATPESVQYHGPPQVMLAYLKYQWSLGEDHRRKEAFIRLQDLAIELSSTPTLPTSSPTVSMGVSSVPLIARVYLTLGTWHRALSPGLDDDTIQEILKAFRNATHWATKWAKAWHTWALFNTAAMSHYTLRGLPSIASQYVVAAVTGYFHSIACAAHAKGVDDSLQDILRLLTLWFNHGATVEVQMALQKGFAHVNINTWLVVLPQIIARIHSNNHAVRELIQSLLVRIGQSHPQFSYCFLTTTMTATWTLSLPPR
;
A
#
# COMPACT_ATOMS: atom_id res chain seq x y z
N MET A 1 -12.98 1.79 -21.94
CA MET A 1 -14.35 1.51 -21.48
C MET A 1 -15.14 2.80 -21.39
N GLY A 2 -16.12 2.95 -22.26
CA GLY A 2 -16.86 4.19 -22.49
C GLY A 2 -17.29 4.32 -23.94
N GLU A 3 -16.46 3.84 -24.86
CA GLU A 3 -16.71 3.82 -26.31
C GLU A 3 -17.41 2.53 -26.73
N TRP A 4 -18.64 2.37 -26.25
CA TRP A 4 -19.44 1.17 -26.47
C TRP A 4 -19.82 0.98 -27.94
N ASP A 5 -19.98 2.08 -28.67
CA ASP A 5 -20.31 2.07 -30.09
C ASP A 5 -19.14 1.56 -30.92
N GLN A 6 -17.91 1.99 -30.62
CA GLN A 6 -16.70 1.46 -31.26
C GLN A 6 -16.50 -0.04 -30.95
N MET A 7 -16.80 -0.45 -29.72
CA MET A 7 -16.75 -1.86 -29.33
C MET A 7 -17.81 -2.70 -30.06
N ALA A 8 -19.01 -2.17 -30.26
CA ALA A 8 -20.06 -2.82 -31.02
C ALA A 8 -19.71 -2.90 -32.51
N GLU A 9 -19.14 -1.84 -33.08
CA GLU A 9 -18.63 -1.83 -34.46
C GLU A 9 -17.53 -2.86 -34.65
N TYR A 10 -16.56 -2.92 -33.72
CA TYR A 10 -15.50 -3.92 -33.76
C TYR A 10 -16.04 -5.35 -33.75
N VAL A 11 -16.98 -5.67 -32.85
CA VAL A 11 -17.60 -7.00 -32.79
C VAL A 11 -18.42 -7.30 -34.06
N SER A 12 -19.14 -6.31 -34.60
CA SER A 12 -19.89 -6.48 -35.86
C SER A 12 -18.97 -6.81 -37.04
N ARG A 13 -17.81 -6.14 -37.14
CA ARG A 13 -16.84 -6.39 -38.20
C ARG A 13 -16.18 -7.78 -38.11
N LEU A 14 -16.13 -8.36 -36.92
CA LEU A 14 -15.70 -9.76 -36.75
C LEU A 14 -16.79 -10.74 -37.21
N ASP A 15 -18.07 -10.40 -37.04
CA ASP A 15 -19.21 -11.20 -37.49
C ASP A 15 -19.43 -11.12 -39.01
N ASP A 16 -19.17 -9.95 -39.63
CA ASP A 16 -19.25 -9.75 -41.09
C ASP A 16 -18.08 -10.40 -41.86
N GLY A 17 -17.07 -10.86 -41.13
CA GLY A 17 -15.90 -11.58 -41.64
C GLY A 17 -16.17 -13.06 -41.88
N ASP A 18 -17.24 -13.40 -42.60
CA ASP A 18 -17.60 -14.78 -42.91
C ASP A 18 -16.61 -15.40 -43.93
N GLU A 19 -15.86 -16.41 -43.45
CA GLU A 19 -15.04 -17.49 -44.03
C GLU A 19 -14.45 -17.47 -45.47
N THR A 20 -14.69 -16.52 -46.37
CA THR A 20 -14.28 -16.62 -47.79
C THR A 20 -13.24 -15.60 -48.28
N LYS A 21 -12.82 -14.61 -47.45
CA LYS A 21 -11.86 -13.56 -47.90
C LYS A 21 -10.45 -13.62 -47.29
N LEU A 22 -10.11 -14.69 -46.58
CA LEU A 22 -8.78 -14.84 -45.93
C LEU A 22 -7.67 -15.38 -46.86
N ARG A 23 -7.83 -15.29 -48.18
CA ARG A 23 -6.82 -15.78 -49.16
C ARG A 23 -6.20 -14.77 -50.10
N VAL A 24 -6.58 -13.50 -50.08
CA VAL A 24 -5.96 -12.52 -50.98
C VAL A 24 -5.80 -11.17 -50.27
N LEU A 25 -4.72 -11.03 -49.50
CA LEU A 25 -3.79 -9.89 -49.56
C LEU A 25 -2.73 -10.01 -48.44
N GLY A 26 -1.47 -9.87 -48.85
CA GLY A 26 -0.27 -10.26 -48.14
C GLY A 26 0.03 -9.57 -46.79
N ASN A 27 0.77 -10.33 -45.99
CA ASN A 27 1.87 -9.89 -45.13
C ASN A 27 1.61 -8.73 -44.15
N THR A 28 0.98 -9.05 -43.02
CA THR A 28 1.45 -8.62 -41.70
C THR A 28 1.23 -9.76 -40.72
N ALA A 29 2.24 -10.03 -39.87
CA ALA A 29 2.17 -11.05 -38.84
C ALA A 29 1.15 -10.63 -37.76
N ALA A 30 -0.10 -11.08 -37.89
CA ALA A 30 -1.13 -11.00 -36.86
C ALA A 30 -2.00 -12.27 -36.95
N THR A 31 -1.52 -13.33 -36.34
CA THR A 31 -2.24 -14.60 -36.18
C THR A 31 -3.44 -14.44 -35.23
N GLY A 32 -4.67 -14.54 -35.75
CA GLY A 32 -5.77 -15.26 -35.08
C GLY A 32 -6.64 -14.56 -34.01
N ASP A 33 -6.91 -13.26 -34.08
CA ASP A 33 -7.64 -12.54 -33.02
C ASP A 33 -9.19 -12.65 -33.05
N GLY A 34 -9.75 -13.48 -33.94
CA GLY A 34 -11.21 -13.63 -34.14
C GLY A 34 -11.92 -14.59 -33.17
N GLY A 35 -11.21 -15.44 -32.42
CA GLY A 35 -11.84 -16.52 -31.64
C GLY A 35 -12.26 -16.12 -30.22
N SER A 36 -11.29 -15.77 -29.37
CA SER A 36 -11.50 -15.57 -27.92
C SER A 36 -11.83 -14.11 -27.53
N ASN A 37 -11.14 -13.13 -28.13
CA ASN A 37 -11.36 -11.71 -27.82
C ASN A 37 -12.72 -11.22 -28.33
N GLY A 38 -13.08 -11.55 -29.58
CA GLY A 38 -14.38 -11.22 -30.16
C GLY A 38 -15.55 -11.81 -29.36
N THR A 39 -15.48 -13.09 -29.00
CA THR A 39 -16.53 -13.77 -28.22
C THR A 39 -16.69 -13.20 -26.82
N PHE A 40 -15.58 -12.87 -26.14
CA PHE A 40 -15.61 -12.18 -24.85
C PHE A 40 -16.29 -10.81 -24.94
N PHE A 41 -15.90 -9.97 -25.90
CA PHE A 41 -16.49 -8.64 -26.07
C PHE A 41 -17.98 -8.71 -26.43
N ARG A 42 -18.39 -9.70 -27.23
CA ARG A 42 -19.79 -9.96 -27.54
C ARG A 42 -20.60 -10.34 -26.28
N ALA A 43 -20.05 -11.20 -25.42
CA ALA A 43 -20.68 -11.51 -24.13
C ALA A 43 -20.86 -10.24 -23.28
N VAL A 44 -19.85 -9.37 -23.19
CA VAL A 44 -19.94 -8.10 -22.45
C VAL A 44 -21.06 -7.19 -22.98
N LEU A 45 -21.19 -7.05 -24.31
CA LEU A 45 -22.26 -6.26 -24.92
C LEU A 45 -23.65 -6.84 -24.62
N LEU A 46 -23.79 -8.17 -24.63
CA LEU A 46 -25.05 -8.85 -24.32
C LEU A 46 -25.46 -8.67 -22.86
N VAL A 47 -24.51 -8.76 -21.91
CA VAL A 47 -24.76 -8.46 -20.49
C VAL A 47 -25.28 -7.04 -20.31
N ARG A 48 -24.65 -6.06 -20.98
CA ARG A 48 -25.10 -4.65 -20.94
C ARG A 48 -26.51 -4.47 -21.51
N ARG A 49 -26.87 -5.22 -22.55
CA ARG A 49 -28.20 -5.19 -23.18
C ARG A 49 -29.27 -5.97 -22.41
N GLY A 50 -28.92 -6.61 -21.28
CA GLY A 50 -29.83 -7.42 -20.48
C GLY A 50 -30.14 -8.81 -21.06
N LYS A 51 -29.43 -9.22 -22.13
CA LYS A 51 -29.61 -10.52 -22.79
C LYS A 51 -28.73 -11.59 -22.14
N TYR A 52 -29.08 -11.96 -20.90
CA TYR A 52 -28.21 -12.79 -20.06
C TYR A 52 -28.06 -14.24 -20.55
N ASP A 53 -29.09 -14.82 -21.16
CA ASP A 53 -29.02 -16.21 -21.66
C ASP A 53 -28.07 -16.33 -22.86
N GLU A 54 -28.20 -15.43 -23.84
CA GLU A 54 -27.27 -15.31 -24.97
C GLU A 54 -25.83 -15.02 -24.45
N ALA A 55 -25.70 -14.16 -23.44
CA ALA A 55 -24.39 -13.84 -22.86
C ALA A 55 -23.69 -15.08 -22.28
N ARG A 56 -24.42 -15.98 -21.59
CA ARG A 56 -23.84 -17.22 -21.02
C ARG A 56 -23.28 -18.14 -22.11
N GLU A 57 -23.96 -18.24 -23.26
CA GLU A 57 -23.48 -19.03 -24.38
C GLU A 57 -22.13 -18.49 -24.91
N TYR A 58 -22.03 -17.18 -25.09
CA TYR A 58 -20.78 -16.56 -25.55
C TYR A 58 -19.65 -16.61 -24.51
N VAL A 59 -19.96 -16.58 -23.22
CA VAL A 59 -18.97 -16.82 -22.15
C VAL A 59 -18.39 -18.23 -22.25
N GLU A 60 -19.24 -19.24 -22.40
CA GLU A 60 -18.80 -20.63 -22.52
C GLU A 60 -18.02 -20.86 -23.82
N ARG A 61 -18.43 -20.22 -24.92
CA ARG A 61 -17.67 -20.24 -26.19
C ARG A 61 -16.28 -19.63 -26.02
N ALA A 62 -16.17 -18.47 -25.37
CA ALA A 62 -14.89 -17.82 -25.10
C ALA A 62 -13.98 -18.69 -24.20
N ARG A 63 -14.56 -19.38 -23.21
CA ARG A 63 -13.83 -20.31 -22.34
C ARG A 63 -13.22 -21.48 -23.12
N LYS A 64 -13.97 -22.07 -24.05
CA LYS A 64 -13.48 -23.17 -24.91
C LYS A 64 -12.33 -22.72 -25.82
N CYS A 65 -12.44 -21.53 -26.42
CA CYS A 65 -11.34 -20.95 -27.21
C CYS A 65 -10.08 -20.76 -26.35
N LEU A 66 -10.22 -20.15 -25.16
CA LEU A 66 -9.10 -19.92 -24.25
C LEU A 66 -8.48 -21.20 -23.70
N ALA A 67 -9.27 -22.25 -23.44
CA ALA A 67 -8.74 -23.53 -22.97
C ALA A 67 -7.77 -24.13 -24.00
N THR A 68 -8.09 -23.99 -25.28
CA THR A 68 -7.25 -24.45 -26.39
C THR A 68 -5.96 -23.62 -26.50
N GLU A 69 -6.06 -22.30 -26.39
CA GLU A 69 -4.90 -21.39 -26.38
C GLU A 69 -3.99 -21.61 -25.16
N LEU A 70 -4.58 -21.79 -23.97
CA LEU A 70 -3.83 -22.04 -22.72
C LEU A 70 -3.12 -23.39 -22.75
N ALA A 71 -3.74 -24.44 -23.26
CA ALA A 71 -3.12 -25.75 -23.38
C ALA A 71 -1.82 -25.70 -24.21
N ALA A 72 -1.77 -24.84 -25.24
CA ALA A 72 -0.58 -24.62 -26.05
C ALA A 72 0.50 -23.80 -25.33
N LEU A 73 0.12 -22.77 -24.57
CA LEU A 73 1.06 -21.78 -24.02
C LEU A 73 1.60 -22.10 -22.62
N VAL A 74 0.81 -22.79 -21.78
CA VAL A 74 1.17 -23.06 -20.37
C VAL A 74 2.40 -23.95 -20.24
N LEU A 75 2.66 -24.81 -21.23
CA LEU A 75 3.84 -25.66 -21.28
C LEU A 75 5.11 -24.92 -21.72
N GLU A 76 4.98 -23.74 -22.34
CA GLU A 76 6.13 -22.96 -22.82
C GLU A 76 6.63 -21.97 -21.77
N SER A 77 5.74 -21.13 -21.22
CA SER A 77 6.07 -20.26 -20.09
C SER A 77 4.83 -19.66 -19.43
N TYR A 78 4.90 -19.46 -18.12
CA TYR A 78 3.85 -18.77 -17.37
C TYR A 78 3.64 -17.32 -17.85
N GLU A 79 4.71 -16.63 -18.26
CA GLU A 79 4.64 -15.25 -18.76
C GLU A 79 3.79 -15.12 -20.03
N ARG A 80 3.91 -16.08 -20.95
CA ARG A 80 3.11 -16.12 -22.19
C ARG A 80 1.64 -16.47 -21.93
N ALA A 81 1.37 -17.30 -20.93
CA ALA A 81 0.01 -17.68 -20.55
C ALA A 81 -0.70 -16.62 -19.68
N TYR A 82 0.01 -15.60 -19.18
CA TYR A 82 -0.52 -14.66 -18.19
C TYR A 82 -1.72 -13.87 -18.69
N SER A 83 -1.69 -13.32 -19.91
CA SER A 83 -2.82 -12.57 -20.49
C SER A 83 -4.08 -13.43 -20.55
N ASN A 84 -3.93 -14.71 -20.89
CA ASN A 84 -5.02 -15.66 -21.02
C ASN A 84 -5.56 -16.05 -19.64
N MET A 85 -4.70 -16.19 -18.63
CA MET A 85 -5.13 -16.41 -17.24
C MET A 85 -5.98 -15.23 -16.70
N VAL A 86 -5.57 -14.00 -17.01
CA VAL A 86 -6.36 -12.80 -16.67
C VAL A 86 -7.72 -12.84 -17.39
N ARG A 87 -7.77 -13.26 -18.66
CA ARG A 87 -9.03 -13.39 -19.37
C ARG A 87 -9.94 -14.48 -18.79
N VAL A 88 -9.40 -15.63 -18.38
CA VAL A 88 -10.18 -16.67 -17.66
C VAL A 88 -10.82 -16.09 -16.40
N GLN A 89 -10.06 -15.26 -15.67
CA GLN A 89 -10.60 -14.58 -14.50
C GLN A 89 -11.69 -13.56 -14.86
N GLN A 90 -11.56 -12.81 -15.96
CA GLN A 90 -12.60 -11.90 -16.44
C GLN A 90 -13.88 -12.65 -16.84
N LEU A 91 -13.77 -13.81 -17.50
CA LEU A 91 -14.93 -14.63 -17.85
C LEU A 91 -15.65 -15.14 -16.61
N SER A 92 -14.90 -15.61 -15.62
CA SER A 92 -15.48 -16.06 -14.34
C SER A 92 -16.21 -14.92 -13.61
N GLU A 93 -15.63 -13.71 -13.61
CA GLU A 93 -16.29 -12.52 -13.04
C GLU A 93 -17.52 -12.09 -13.86
N LEU A 94 -17.50 -12.29 -15.18
CA LEU A 94 -18.62 -11.95 -16.05
C LEU A 94 -19.82 -12.88 -15.80
N GLU A 95 -19.58 -14.17 -15.51
CA GLU A 95 -20.62 -15.09 -15.04
C GLU A 95 -21.19 -14.67 -13.69
N GLU A 96 -20.34 -14.27 -12.75
CA GLU A 96 -20.76 -13.74 -11.45
C GLU A 96 -21.59 -12.46 -11.61
N VAL A 97 -21.25 -11.59 -12.57
CA VAL A 97 -22.06 -10.42 -12.94
C VAL A 97 -23.42 -10.83 -13.50
N ILE A 98 -23.47 -11.82 -14.40
CA ILE A 98 -24.75 -12.36 -14.93
C ILE A 98 -25.61 -12.90 -13.77
N ASN A 99 -25.01 -13.66 -12.86
CA ASN A 99 -25.70 -14.17 -11.68
C ASN A 99 -26.17 -13.03 -10.77
N TYR A 100 -25.35 -12.00 -10.57
CA TYR A 100 -25.72 -10.82 -9.78
C TYR A 100 -26.94 -10.10 -10.36
N CYS A 101 -26.97 -9.88 -11.68
CA CYS A 101 -28.05 -9.18 -12.38
C CYS A 101 -29.36 -9.98 -12.43
N THR A 102 -29.28 -11.30 -12.47
CA THR A 102 -30.47 -12.19 -12.57
C THR A 102 -31.12 -12.51 -11.23
N LEU A 103 -30.50 -12.11 -10.11
CA LEU A 103 -31.10 -12.25 -8.78
C LEU A 103 -32.33 -11.33 -8.62
N PRO A 104 -33.43 -11.80 -7.99
CA PRO A 104 -34.63 -11.00 -7.80
C PRO A 104 -34.38 -9.79 -6.88
N VAL A 105 -34.97 -8.65 -7.22
CA VAL A 105 -34.89 -7.41 -6.43
C VAL A 105 -35.89 -7.45 -5.28
N GLY A 106 -35.56 -6.89 -4.12
CA GLY A 106 -36.47 -6.81 -2.96
C GLY A 106 -36.53 -8.07 -2.07
N ASN A 107 -35.78 -9.13 -2.39
CA ASN A 107 -35.67 -10.33 -1.56
C ASN A 107 -34.41 -10.26 -0.67
N SER A 108 -34.58 -10.39 0.64
CA SER A 108 -33.49 -10.39 1.63
C SER A 108 -32.42 -11.47 1.35
N VAL A 109 -32.82 -12.66 0.91
CA VAL A 109 -31.90 -13.75 0.56
C VAL A 109 -31.09 -13.41 -0.70
N ALA A 110 -31.72 -12.77 -1.68
CA ALA A 110 -31.05 -12.33 -2.91
C ALA A 110 -30.04 -11.22 -2.61
N GLU A 111 -30.37 -10.29 -1.70
CA GLU A 111 -29.44 -9.25 -1.28
C GLU A 111 -28.25 -9.81 -0.48
N GLY A 112 -28.48 -10.82 0.36
CA GLY A 112 -27.41 -11.58 1.00
C GLY A 112 -26.46 -12.22 -0.01
N ARG A 113 -26.99 -12.79 -1.10
CA ARG A 113 -26.18 -13.35 -2.20
C ARG A 113 -25.38 -12.27 -2.94
N ARG A 114 -25.98 -11.11 -3.22
CA ARG A 114 -25.25 -9.96 -3.81
C ARG A 114 -24.09 -9.50 -2.92
N ALA A 115 -24.32 -9.43 -1.61
CA ALA A 115 -23.27 -9.10 -0.64
C ALA A 115 -22.14 -10.14 -0.62
N LEU A 116 -22.47 -11.44 -0.68
CA LEU A 116 -21.47 -12.50 -0.78
C LEU A 116 -20.62 -12.38 -2.05
N ILE A 117 -21.24 -12.14 -3.21
CA ILE A 117 -20.52 -11.93 -4.48
C ILE A 117 -19.56 -10.73 -4.35
N ARG A 118 -20.03 -9.59 -3.82
CA ARG A 118 -19.19 -8.42 -3.56
C ARG A 118 -18.00 -8.74 -2.64
N ASN A 119 -18.21 -9.52 -1.59
CA ASN A 119 -17.15 -9.93 -0.68
C ASN A 119 -16.13 -10.85 -1.36
N MET A 120 -16.59 -11.82 -2.17
CA MET A 120 -15.71 -12.69 -2.95
C MET A 120 -14.85 -11.89 -3.94
N TRP A 121 -15.46 -10.95 -4.66
CA TRP A 121 -14.75 -10.01 -5.54
C TRP A 121 -13.67 -9.22 -4.82
N ASN A 122 -13.98 -8.74 -3.61
CA ASN A 122 -13.05 -7.99 -2.78
C ASN A 122 -11.90 -8.85 -2.26
N GLU A 123 -12.15 -10.05 -1.79
CA GLU A 123 -11.09 -10.95 -1.33
C GLU A 123 -10.20 -11.42 -2.49
N ARG A 124 -10.78 -11.72 -3.65
CA ARG A 124 -10.04 -12.12 -4.85
C ARG A 124 -9.07 -11.03 -5.31
N ILE A 125 -9.54 -9.78 -5.40
CA ILE A 125 -8.71 -8.66 -5.85
C ILE A 125 -7.63 -8.28 -4.83
N LYS A 126 -7.91 -8.46 -3.51
CA LYS A 126 -6.90 -8.34 -2.45
C LYS A 126 -5.86 -9.46 -2.52
N GLY A 127 -6.25 -10.68 -2.87
CA GLY A 127 -5.34 -11.81 -3.09
C GLY A 127 -4.27 -11.50 -4.15
N ALA A 128 -4.69 -10.89 -5.27
CA ALA A 128 -3.77 -10.41 -6.31
C ALA A 128 -2.77 -9.35 -5.81
N LYS A 129 -3.14 -8.55 -4.79
CA LYS A 129 -2.27 -7.57 -4.13
C LYS A 129 -1.33 -8.21 -3.09
N ARG A 130 -1.77 -9.24 -2.37
CA ARG A 130 -1.02 -9.86 -1.26
C ARG A 130 0.16 -10.72 -1.75
N ASN A 131 0.06 -11.34 -2.92
CA ASN A 131 1.17 -12.06 -3.56
C ASN A 131 2.38 -11.14 -3.85
N VAL A 132 2.19 -9.83 -3.77
CA VAL A 132 3.17 -8.79 -4.11
C VAL A 132 3.78 -8.17 -2.87
N GLU A 133 3.01 -8.04 -1.78
CA GLU A 133 3.53 -7.64 -0.47
C GLU A 133 4.51 -8.69 0.09
N LEU A 134 4.32 -9.97 -0.23
CA LEU A 134 5.28 -11.05 0.08
C LEU A 134 6.59 -10.95 -0.74
N LEU A 135 6.54 -10.31 -1.92
CA LEU A 135 7.70 -10.06 -2.77
C LEU A 135 8.31 -8.66 -2.57
N GLY A 136 7.67 -7.84 -1.72
CA GLY A 136 7.96 -6.41 -1.52
C GLY A 136 8.52 -6.05 -0.14
N GLY A 137 9.16 -7.02 0.54
CA GLY A 137 10.00 -6.76 1.71
C GLY A 137 11.18 -5.82 1.37
N SER A 138 11.65 -5.06 2.37
CA SER A 138 12.34 -3.76 2.27
C SER A 138 13.54 -3.62 1.28
N PRO A 139 13.83 -2.39 0.75
CA PRO A 139 14.76 -2.11 -0.36
C PRO A 139 16.29 -2.20 -0.14
N ASP A 140 16.80 -2.81 0.94
CA ASP A 140 18.19 -2.51 1.35
C ASP A 140 19.23 -3.61 1.13
N THR A 141 19.07 -4.54 0.17
CA THR A 141 20.20 -5.46 -0.11
C THR A 141 20.37 -6.04 -1.51
N TRP A 142 19.73 -5.54 -2.58
CA TRP A 142 19.99 -6.10 -3.93
C TRP A 142 19.88 -5.04 -5.03
N ARG A 143 20.96 -4.91 -5.83
CA ARG A 143 21.22 -4.01 -6.97
C ARG A 143 20.00 -3.19 -7.47
N PHE A 144 20.06 -1.88 -7.17
CA PHE A 144 19.05 -0.82 -7.41
C PHE A 144 18.27 -0.86 -8.73
N ASN A 145 18.86 -1.32 -9.85
CA ASN A 145 18.16 -1.29 -11.14
C ASN A 145 17.25 -2.51 -11.39
N LEU A 146 17.59 -3.70 -10.86
CA LEU A 146 16.84 -4.92 -11.16
C LEU A 146 15.58 -5.04 -10.27
N VAL A 147 15.66 -4.54 -9.03
CA VAL A 147 14.53 -4.54 -8.08
C VAL A 147 13.50 -3.49 -8.43
N ILE A 148 13.93 -2.28 -8.83
CA ILE A 148 13.02 -1.25 -9.34
C ILE A 148 12.30 -1.75 -10.59
N MET A 149 13.01 -2.43 -11.50
CA MET A 149 12.40 -3.09 -12.66
C MET A 149 11.40 -4.17 -12.24
N CYS A 150 11.77 -5.11 -11.36
CA CYS A 150 10.84 -6.17 -10.91
C CYS A 150 9.61 -5.62 -10.18
N TYR A 151 9.78 -4.62 -9.31
CA TYR A 151 8.69 -3.96 -8.61
C TYR A 151 7.79 -3.19 -9.59
N LEU A 152 8.36 -2.44 -10.53
CA LEU A 152 7.60 -1.73 -11.56
C LEU A 152 6.85 -2.70 -12.47
N ILE A 153 7.48 -3.79 -12.91
CA ILE A 153 6.84 -4.85 -13.71
C ILE A 153 5.69 -5.46 -12.92
N THR A 154 5.91 -5.79 -11.65
CA THR A 154 4.88 -6.39 -10.79
C THR A 154 3.71 -5.43 -10.57
N VAL A 155 3.97 -4.17 -10.22
CA VAL A 155 2.93 -3.14 -10.02
C VAL A 155 2.20 -2.81 -11.32
N LEU A 156 2.91 -2.74 -12.45
CA LEU A 156 2.33 -2.55 -13.77
C LEU A 156 1.37 -3.69 -14.11
N VAL A 157 1.83 -4.94 -14.00
CA VAL A 157 1.05 -6.14 -14.27
C VAL A 157 -0.22 -6.19 -13.41
N ILE A 158 -0.12 -5.94 -12.10
CA ILE A 158 -1.29 -5.89 -11.21
C ILE A 158 -2.26 -4.81 -11.65
N SER A 159 -1.76 -3.61 -11.96
CA SER A 159 -2.60 -2.49 -12.33
C SER A 159 -3.38 -2.80 -13.63
N VAL A 160 -2.81 -3.57 -14.56
CA VAL A 160 -3.50 -4.07 -15.76
C VAL A 160 -4.58 -5.10 -15.39
N VAL A 161 -4.29 -6.04 -14.48
CA VAL A 161 -5.31 -7.00 -13.98
C VAL A 161 -6.46 -6.30 -13.30
N TRP A 162 -6.18 -5.34 -12.42
CA TRP A 162 -7.21 -4.58 -11.72
C TRP A 162 -8.10 -3.83 -12.72
N GLN A 163 -7.51 -3.20 -13.74
CA GLN A 163 -8.27 -2.55 -14.80
C GLN A 163 -9.21 -3.54 -15.50
N ALA A 164 -8.70 -4.73 -15.84
CA ALA A 164 -9.45 -5.78 -16.54
C ALA A 164 -10.61 -6.34 -15.71
N LEU A 165 -10.42 -6.55 -14.40
CA LEU A 165 -11.45 -7.10 -13.51
C LEU A 165 -12.49 -6.05 -13.11
N LEU A 166 -12.03 -4.86 -12.70
CA LEU A 166 -12.94 -3.76 -12.37
C LEU A 166 -13.77 -3.34 -13.57
N ALA A 167 -13.24 -3.56 -14.77
CA ALA A 167 -13.98 -3.28 -15.98
C ALA A 167 -15.26 -4.11 -16.12
N VAL A 168 -15.18 -5.40 -15.79
CA VAL A 168 -16.32 -6.32 -15.79
C VAL A 168 -17.29 -5.98 -14.66
N ARG A 169 -16.79 -5.70 -13.45
CA ARG A 169 -17.62 -5.33 -12.29
C ARG A 169 -18.39 -4.02 -12.51
N ALA A 170 -17.81 -3.08 -13.25
CA ALA A 170 -18.44 -1.81 -13.60
C ALA A 170 -19.74 -1.95 -14.41
N LEU A 171 -20.01 -3.12 -15.00
CA LEU A 171 -21.27 -3.40 -15.70
C LEU A 171 -22.48 -3.39 -14.76
N VAL A 172 -22.28 -3.63 -13.47
CA VAL A 172 -23.35 -3.77 -12.48
C VAL A 172 -23.17 -2.91 -11.23
N LEU A 173 -21.92 -2.58 -10.88
CA LEU A 173 -21.60 -1.68 -9.77
C LEU A 173 -20.89 -0.44 -10.33
N PRO A 174 -21.56 0.73 -10.36
CA PRO A 174 -20.91 1.95 -10.80
C PRO A 174 -19.75 2.29 -9.85
N PRO A 175 -18.68 2.97 -10.34
CA PRO A 175 -17.50 3.26 -9.51
C PRO A 175 -17.79 4.03 -8.22
N THR A 176 -18.88 4.78 -8.18
CA THR A 176 -19.36 5.54 -7.02
C THR A 176 -19.73 4.64 -5.84
N ASP A 177 -20.29 3.46 -6.12
CA ASP A 177 -20.81 2.54 -5.10
C ASP A 177 -19.71 1.68 -4.48
N ASP A 178 -18.56 1.53 -5.16
CA ASP A 178 -17.36 0.83 -4.67
C ASP A 178 -16.11 1.73 -4.73
N SER A 179 -16.26 2.95 -4.24
CA SER A 179 -15.19 3.96 -4.30
C SER A 179 -13.88 3.48 -3.68
N GLU A 180 -13.90 2.67 -2.60
CA GLU A 180 -12.68 2.18 -1.94
C GLU A 180 -11.81 1.30 -2.86
N THR A 181 -12.42 0.40 -3.62
CA THR A 181 -11.69 -0.48 -4.55
C THR A 181 -11.14 0.30 -5.73
N TRP A 182 -11.91 1.22 -6.29
CA TRP A 182 -11.44 2.10 -7.36
C TRP A 182 -10.33 3.06 -6.89
N LEU A 183 -10.35 3.52 -5.64
CA LEU A 183 -9.26 4.33 -5.07
C LEU A 183 -7.97 3.52 -4.89
N LYS A 184 -8.05 2.22 -4.57
CA LYS A 184 -6.88 1.32 -4.57
C LYS A 184 -6.32 1.17 -5.98
N PHE A 185 -7.19 1.01 -6.99
CA PHE A 185 -6.79 0.99 -8.39
C PHE A 185 -6.09 2.28 -8.82
N VAL A 186 -6.65 3.45 -8.49
CA VAL A 186 -6.01 4.75 -8.73
C VAL A 186 -4.62 4.81 -8.10
N SER A 187 -4.47 4.34 -6.85
CA SER A 187 -3.16 4.29 -6.20
C SER A 187 -2.17 3.38 -6.93
N LEU A 188 -2.62 2.28 -7.54
CA LEU A 188 -1.77 1.39 -8.33
C LEU A 188 -1.36 2.07 -9.65
N CYS A 189 -2.31 2.66 -10.38
CA CYS A 189 -2.05 3.41 -11.61
C CYS A 189 -1.05 4.55 -11.39
N ARG A 190 -1.17 5.28 -10.29
CA ARG A 190 -0.22 6.35 -9.93
C ARG A 190 1.18 5.80 -9.66
N LYS A 191 1.29 4.68 -8.94
CA LYS A 191 2.59 4.03 -8.64
C LYS A 191 3.22 3.38 -9.87
N SER A 192 2.42 2.92 -10.83
CA SER A 192 2.87 2.32 -12.09
C SER A 192 3.16 3.35 -13.19
N GLY A 193 3.00 4.65 -12.93
CA GLY A 193 3.16 5.70 -13.93
C GLY A 193 2.00 5.83 -14.94
N ARG A 194 0.88 5.10 -14.78
CA ARG A 194 -0.31 5.20 -15.65
C ARG A 194 -1.20 6.37 -15.23
N ILE A 195 -0.64 7.57 -15.29
CA ILE A 195 -1.22 8.82 -14.78
C ILE A 195 -2.56 9.17 -15.46
N SER A 196 -2.68 8.98 -16.78
CA SER A 196 -3.92 9.26 -17.52
C SER A 196 -5.11 8.39 -17.07
N GLN A 197 -4.85 7.12 -16.74
CA GLN A 197 -5.89 6.21 -16.22
C GLN A 197 -6.29 6.55 -14.79
N ALA A 198 -5.32 6.96 -13.95
CA ALA A 198 -5.59 7.47 -12.62
C ALA A 198 -6.50 8.70 -12.68
N ARG A 199 -6.18 9.68 -13.53
CA ARG A 199 -6.99 10.88 -13.78
C ARG A 199 -8.40 10.51 -14.24
N SER A 200 -8.54 9.72 -15.29
CA SER A 200 -9.85 9.32 -15.84
C SER A 200 -10.74 8.64 -14.79
N THR A 201 -10.15 7.80 -13.94
CA THR A 201 -10.90 7.12 -12.86
C THR A 201 -11.30 8.11 -11.76
N LEU A 202 -10.41 9.02 -11.36
CA LEU A 202 -10.69 10.02 -10.34
C LEU A 202 -11.80 10.99 -10.76
N VAL A 203 -11.77 11.46 -12.00
CA VAL A 203 -12.82 12.32 -12.57
C VAL A 203 -14.17 11.59 -12.58
N LYS A 204 -14.19 10.28 -12.92
CA LYS A 204 -15.41 9.45 -12.83
C LYS A 204 -15.93 9.31 -11.39
N LEU A 205 -15.04 9.22 -10.40
CA LEU A 205 -15.42 9.11 -8.99
C LEU A 205 -15.90 10.46 -8.41
N LEU A 206 -15.29 11.57 -8.84
CA LEU A 206 -15.69 12.92 -8.46
C LEU A 206 -16.97 13.37 -9.17
N GLN A 207 -17.28 12.79 -10.34
CA GLN A 207 -18.39 13.15 -11.23
C GLN A 207 -18.26 14.54 -11.88
N PHE A 208 -17.14 15.23 -11.69
CA PHE A 208 -16.76 16.46 -12.41
C PHE A 208 -15.24 16.47 -12.63
N ASP A 209 -14.78 17.32 -13.55
CA ASP A 209 -13.34 17.51 -13.83
C ASP A 209 -12.83 18.79 -13.15
N PRO A 210 -12.02 18.68 -12.08
CA PRO A 210 -11.51 19.86 -11.38
C PRO A 210 -10.60 20.75 -12.22
N GLU A 211 -9.96 20.22 -13.27
CA GLU A 211 -9.09 21.00 -14.16
C GLU A 211 -9.89 21.81 -15.19
N ALA A 212 -11.14 21.42 -15.46
CA ALA A 212 -12.02 22.09 -16.41
C ALA A 212 -12.99 23.08 -15.73
N THR A 213 -13.17 22.97 -14.41
CA THR A 213 -14.00 23.88 -13.62
C THR A 213 -13.22 25.13 -13.19
N PRO A 214 -13.83 26.34 -13.24
CA PRO A 214 -13.18 27.57 -12.75
C PRO A 214 -12.77 27.46 -11.29
N GLU A 215 -11.65 28.11 -10.91
CA GLU A 215 -11.06 28.12 -9.56
C GLU A 215 -12.02 28.54 -8.42
N SER A 216 -13.17 29.15 -8.76
CA SER A 216 -14.19 29.61 -7.81
C SER A 216 -15.16 28.53 -7.33
N VAL A 217 -15.19 27.34 -7.95
CA VAL A 217 -16.06 26.25 -7.50
C VAL A 217 -15.35 25.47 -6.41
N GLN A 218 -15.92 25.49 -5.22
CA GLN A 218 -15.42 24.75 -4.07
C GLN A 218 -15.32 23.26 -4.43
N TYR A 219 -14.14 22.67 -4.20
CA TYR A 219 -13.85 21.26 -4.45
C TYR A 219 -14.80 20.40 -3.59
N HIS A 220 -15.92 19.96 -4.17
CA HIS A 220 -16.93 19.18 -3.45
C HIS A 220 -16.82 17.71 -3.80
N GLY A 221 -16.82 16.83 -2.81
CA GLY A 221 -16.85 15.38 -3.04
C GLY A 221 -16.49 14.57 -1.81
N PRO A 222 -16.57 13.24 -1.89
CA PRO A 222 -16.19 12.38 -0.77
C PRO A 222 -14.72 12.60 -0.39
N PRO A 223 -14.39 12.85 0.89
CA PRO A 223 -13.06 13.30 1.30
C PRO A 223 -11.96 12.27 0.99
N GLN A 224 -12.30 10.98 0.94
CA GLN A 224 -11.39 9.91 0.52
C GLN A 224 -10.99 10.00 -0.96
N VAL A 225 -11.90 10.45 -1.83
CA VAL A 225 -11.64 10.66 -3.26
C VAL A 225 -10.83 11.94 -3.44
N MET A 226 -11.16 12.99 -2.68
CA MET A 226 -10.41 14.25 -2.67
C MET A 226 -8.93 14.04 -2.32
N LEU A 227 -8.65 13.33 -1.24
CA LEU A 227 -7.28 12.98 -0.86
C LEU A 227 -6.53 12.22 -1.97
N ALA A 228 -7.23 11.35 -2.72
CA ALA A 228 -6.61 10.62 -3.82
C ALA A 228 -6.35 11.50 -5.04
N TYR A 229 -7.25 12.45 -5.32
CA TYR A 229 -7.06 13.45 -6.37
C TYR A 229 -5.87 14.38 -6.07
N LEU A 230 -5.77 14.90 -4.84
CA LEU A 230 -4.61 15.69 -4.41
C LEU A 230 -3.30 14.91 -4.56
N LYS A 231 -3.31 13.61 -4.23
CA LYS A 231 -2.14 12.73 -4.41
C LYS A 231 -1.77 12.52 -5.87
N TYR A 232 -2.75 12.53 -6.76
CA TYR A 232 -2.53 12.51 -8.20
C TYR A 232 -1.89 13.82 -8.65
N GLN A 233 -2.44 14.97 -8.29
CA GLN A 233 -1.93 16.30 -8.63
C GLN A 233 -0.48 16.48 -8.15
N TRP A 234 -0.18 16.07 -6.91
CA TRP A 234 1.18 16.06 -6.38
C TRP A 234 2.16 15.21 -7.20
N SER A 235 1.69 14.10 -7.78
CA SER A 235 2.53 13.17 -8.55
C SER A 235 2.87 13.64 -9.96
N LEU A 236 2.21 14.68 -10.47
CA LEU A 236 2.55 15.31 -11.75
C LEU A 236 3.92 16.00 -11.71
N GLY A 237 4.37 16.39 -10.52
CA GLY A 237 5.74 16.86 -10.28
C GLY A 237 5.97 18.36 -10.48
N GLU A 238 4.98 19.09 -10.98
CA GLU A 238 5.05 20.54 -11.14
C GLU A 238 4.97 21.26 -9.78
N ASP A 239 5.94 22.13 -9.49
CA ASP A 239 6.06 22.76 -8.17
C ASP A 239 4.86 23.64 -7.82
N HIS A 240 4.28 24.33 -8.80
CA HIS A 240 3.06 25.12 -8.60
C HIS A 240 1.88 24.22 -8.18
N ARG A 241 1.65 23.13 -8.92
CA ARG A 241 0.60 22.15 -8.62
C ARG A 241 0.80 21.45 -7.27
N ARG A 242 2.06 21.21 -6.86
CA ARG A 242 2.38 20.66 -5.53
C ARG A 242 2.00 21.62 -4.41
N LYS A 243 2.27 22.92 -4.58
CA LYS A 243 1.88 23.96 -3.62
C LYS A 243 0.36 24.10 -3.53
N GLU A 244 -0.33 24.12 -4.66
CA GLU A 244 -1.80 24.17 -4.72
C GLU A 244 -2.42 22.94 -4.04
N ALA A 245 -1.95 21.74 -4.38
CA ALA A 245 -2.42 20.50 -3.76
C ALA A 245 -2.15 20.48 -2.24
N PHE A 246 -1.04 21.07 -1.80
CA PHE A 246 -0.72 21.20 -0.38
C PHE A 246 -1.66 22.17 0.34
N ILE A 247 -1.98 23.33 -0.22
CA ILE A 247 -2.96 24.27 0.33
C ILE A 247 -4.32 23.59 0.47
N ARG A 248 -4.80 22.92 -0.60
CA ARG A 248 -6.06 22.16 -0.55
C ARG A 248 -6.04 21.01 0.45
N LEU A 249 -4.89 20.40 0.69
CA LEU A 249 -4.76 19.37 1.72
C LEU A 249 -4.88 19.95 3.13
N GLN A 250 -4.44 21.19 3.36
CA GLN A 250 -4.65 21.89 4.63
C GLN A 250 -6.12 22.19 4.84
N ASP A 251 -6.81 22.74 3.82
CA ASP A 251 -8.25 22.99 3.85
C ASP A 251 -9.01 21.70 4.22
N LEU A 252 -8.71 20.60 3.53
CA LEU A 252 -9.32 19.29 3.79
C LEU A 252 -9.06 18.78 5.22
N ALA A 253 -7.88 19.06 5.80
CA ALA A 253 -7.58 18.70 7.18
C ALA A 253 -8.42 19.51 8.18
N ILE A 254 -8.66 20.79 7.90
CA ILE A 254 -9.50 21.67 8.72
C ILE A 254 -10.96 21.24 8.64
N GLU A 255 -11.49 20.98 7.44
CA GLU A 255 -12.86 20.49 7.23
C GLU A 255 -13.12 19.18 8.00
N LEU A 256 -12.21 18.20 7.88
CA LEU A 256 -12.34 16.91 8.55
C LEU A 256 -12.16 16.97 10.07
N SER A 257 -11.39 17.94 10.59
CA SER A 257 -11.22 18.13 12.04
C SER A 257 -12.35 18.95 12.67
N SER A 258 -13.02 19.79 11.89
CA SER A 258 -14.13 20.63 12.34
C SER A 258 -15.49 19.93 12.27
N THR A 259 -15.61 18.84 11.51
CA THR A 259 -16.86 18.07 11.39
C THR A 259 -17.10 17.29 12.69
N PRO A 260 -18.16 17.59 13.48
CA PRO A 260 -18.50 16.80 14.65
C PRO A 260 -18.85 15.38 14.19
N THR A 261 -18.33 14.36 14.89
CA THR A 261 -18.69 12.96 14.66
C THR A 261 -20.16 12.73 14.96
N LEU A 262 -21.04 13.04 14.00
CA LEU A 262 -22.41 12.52 13.97
C LEU A 262 -22.32 11.03 13.63
N PRO A 263 -22.98 10.14 14.38
CA PRO A 263 -22.99 8.72 14.07
C PRO A 263 -23.74 8.53 12.75
N THR A 264 -23.01 8.35 11.66
CA THR A 264 -23.62 8.02 10.37
C THR A 264 -24.16 6.60 10.47
N SER A 265 -25.47 6.49 10.61
CA SER A 265 -26.24 5.27 10.48
C SER A 265 -26.03 4.67 9.08
N SER A 266 -25.09 3.75 8.96
CA SER A 266 -25.15 2.65 7.99
C SER A 266 -24.43 1.45 8.63
N PRO A 267 -25.17 0.46 9.18
CA PRO A 267 -24.59 -0.74 9.74
C PRO A 267 -24.27 -1.70 8.59
N THR A 268 -23.29 -1.37 7.76
CA THR A 268 -22.58 -2.41 7.00
C THR A 268 -21.44 -2.90 7.87
N VAL A 269 -21.72 -4.01 8.53
CA VAL A 269 -20.79 -4.90 9.22
C VAL A 269 -19.58 -5.16 8.32
N SER A 270 -18.55 -4.33 8.42
CA SER A 270 -17.22 -4.63 7.90
C SER A 270 -16.47 -5.38 8.99
N MET A 271 -16.60 -6.71 8.95
CA MET A 271 -15.83 -7.61 9.80
C MET A 271 -14.32 -7.41 9.54
N GLY A 272 -13.60 -6.93 10.55
CA GLY A 272 -12.27 -7.45 10.85
C GLY A 272 -11.03 -6.86 10.18
N VAL A 273 -11.05 -5.63 9.65
CA VAL A 273 -9.79 -4.92 9.33
C VAL A 273 -9.85 -3.50 9.91
N SER A 274 -8.97 -3.17 10.86
CA SER A 274 -8.87 -1.82 11.41
C SER A 274 -8.43 -0.85 10.31
N SER A 275 -9.39 -0.26 9.61
CA SER A 275 -9.12 0.75 8.59
C SER A 275 -8.56 2.00 9.28
N VAL A 276 -7.37 2.44 8.86
CA VAL A 276 -6.73 3.64 9.41
C VAL A 276 -7.63 4.85 9.12
N PRO A 277 -7.99 5.67 10.13
CA PRO A 277 -8.85 6.84 9.94
C PRO A 277 -8.35 7.76 8.83
N LEU A 278 -9.27 8.29 8.02
CA LEU A 278 -8.93 9.15 6.89
C LEU A 278 -8.14 10.38 7.35
N ILE A 279 -8.56 11.01 8.45
CA ILE A 279 -7.90 12.17 9.04
C ILE A 279 -6.43 11.89 9.39
N ALA A 280 -6.12 10.70 9.91
CA ALA A 280 -4.73 10.31 10.20
C ALA A 280 -3.90 10.23 8.90
N ARG A 281 -4.49 9.70 7.82
CA ARG A 281 -3.84 9.63 6.50
C ARG A 281 -3.62 11.01 5.89
N VAL A 282 -4.55 11.95 6.09
CA VAL A 282 -4.43 13.34 5.67
C VAL A 282 -3.27 14.00 6.38
N TYR A 283 -3.23 13.96 7.72
CA TYR A 283 -2.13 14.54 8.51
C TYR A 283 -0.76 13.94 8.19
N LEU A 284 -0.67 12.62 7.99
CA LEU A 284 0.59 12.00 7.58
C LEU A 284 1.02 12.53 6.20
N THR A 285 0.08 12.65 5.26
CA THR A 285 0.37 13.18 3.92
C THR A 285 0.81 14.65 4.00
N LEU A 286 0.14 15.45 4.82
CA LEU A 286 0.42 16.87 5.04
C LEU A 286 1.85 17.07 5.56
N GLY A 287 2.24 16.37 6.63
CA GLY A 287 3.60 16.44 7.16
C GLY A 287 4.67 16.02 6.15
N THR A 288 4.41 14.96 5.37
CA THR A 288 5.35 14.52 4.32
C THR A 288 5.51 15.53 3.18
N TRP A 289 4.42 16.19 2.78
CA TRP A 289 4.45 17.18 1.71
C TRP A 289 5.06 18.49 2.17
N HIS A 290 4.74 18.93 3.39
CA HIS A 290 5.35 20.10 3.99
C HIS A 290 6.88 19.93 4.08
N ARG A 291 7.35 18.76 4.54
CA ARG A 291 8.78 18.44 4.53
C ARG A 291 9.41 18.49 3.13
N ALA A 292 8.71 17.98 2.11
CA ALA A 292 9.20 17.95 0.75
C ALA A 292 9.27 19.34 0.09
N LEU A 293 8.34 20.24 0.44
CA LEU A 293 8.34 21.63 -0.03
C LEU A 293 9.39 22.50 0.67
N SER A 294 9.77 22.14 1.90
CA SER A 294 10.69 22.91 2.73
C SER A 294 12.01 22.16 2.97
N PRO A 295 12.96 22.18 2.01
CA PRO A 295 14.26 21.51 2.17
C PRO A 295 15.13 22.15 3.26
N GLY A 296 15.03 23.47 3.44
CA GLY A 296 15.86 24.28 4.35
C GLY A 296 15.56 24.16 5.84
N LEU A 297 14.41 23.56 6.22
CA LEU A 297 14.01 23.27 7.61
C LEU A 297 14.23 24.44 8.61
N ASP A 298 13.50 25.53 8.44
CA ASP A 298 13.39 26.55 9.49
C ASP A 298 12.64 26.02 10.73
N ASP A 299 12.82 26.71 11.86
CA ASP A 299 12.32 26.24 13.17
C ASP A 299 10.78 26.16 13.19
N ASP A 300 10.08 27.10 12.55
CA ASP A 300 8.61 27.12 12.46
C ASP A 300 8.09 25.96 11.61
N THR A 301 8.70 25.73 10.44
CA THR A 301 8.40 24.58 9.59
C THR A 301 8.60 23.26 10.32
N ILE A 302 9.68 23.10 11.12
CA ILE A 302 9.91 21.89 11.90
C ILE A 302 8.75 21.64 12.88
N GLN A 303 8.28 22.68 13.58
CA GLN A 303 7.16 22.55 14.52
C GLN A 303 5.85 22.19 13.82
N GLU A 304 5.53 22.80 12.68
CA GLU A 304 4.29 22.50 11.95
C GLU A 304 4.32 21.09 11.32
N ILE A 305 5.47 20.62 10.83
CA ILE A 305 5.62 19.22 10.37
C ILE A 305 5.42 18.25 11.53
N LEU A 306 6.01 18.52 12.70
CA LEU A 306 5.83 17.69 13.89
C LEU A 306 4.38 17.67 14.34
N LYS A 307 3.71 18.82 14.39
CA LYS A 307 2.29 18.90 14.72
C LYS A 307 1.44 18.04 13.79
N ALA A 308 1.72 18.06 12.49
CA ALA A 308 1.04 17.18 11.53
C ALA A 308 1.28 15.70 11.83
N PHE A 309 2.53 15.27 12.03
CA PHE A 309 2.81 13.88 12.39
C PHE A 309 2.25 13.49 13.77
N ARG A 310 2.10 14.44 14.70
CA ARG A 310 1.55 14.21 16.05
C ARG A 310 0.07 13.89 15.95
N ASN A 311 -0.63 14.68 15.15
CA ASN A 311 -2.03 14.42 14.87
C ASN A 311 -2.20 13.07 14.16
N ALA A 312 -1.34 12.73 13.19
CA ALA A 312 -1.40 11.43 12.52
C ALA A 312 -1.26 10.24 13.49
N THR A 313 -0.30 10.31 14.42
CA THR A 313 -0.06 9.25 15.44
C THR A 313 -1.15 9.23 16.51
N HIS A 314 -1.71 10.38 16.87
CA HIS A 314 -2.83 10.50 17.81
C HIS A 314 -4.12 9.87 17.26
N TRP A 315 -4.49 10.22 16.03
CA TRP A 315 -5.68 9.67 15.38
C TRP A 315 -5.56 8.19 15.01
N ALA A 316 -4.34 7.65 14.87
CA ALA A 316 -4.09 6.26 14.53
C ALA A 316 -2.94 5.65 15.35
N THR A 317 -3.21 5.37 16.62
CA THR A 317 -2.20 4.90 17.59
C THR A 317 -1.55 3.57 17.23
N LYS A 318 -2.24 2.68 16.51
CA LYS A 318 -1.73 1.37 16.05
C LYS A 318 -1.10 1.39 14.65
N TRP A 319 -0.92 2.57 14.05
CA TRP A 319 -0.42 2.68 12.68
C TRP A 319 1.10 2.82 12.63
N ALA A 320 1.80 1.69 12.46
CA ALA A 320 3.27 1.63 12.44
C ALA A 320 3.91 2.68 11.52
N LYS A 321 3.38 2.84 10.30
CA LYS A 321 3.89 3.81 9.32
C LYS A 321 3.89 5.26 9.83
N ALA A 322 2.88 5.67 10.61
CA ALA A 322 2.85 7.03 11.16
C ALA A 322 3.95 7.22 12.21
N TRP A 323 4.10 6.25 13.11
CA TRP A 323 5.16 6.27 14.13
C TRP A 323 6.56 6.21 13.54
N HIS A 324 6.75 5.39 12.51
CA HIS A 324 7.97 5.33 11.72
C HIS A 324 8.33 6.70 11.11
N THR A 325 7.37 7.33 10.42
CA THR A 325 7.59 8.63 9.76
C THR A 325 7.88 9.72 10.79
N TRP A 326 7.17 9.70 11.93
CA TRP A 326 7.46 10.56 13.08
C TRP A 326 8.89 10.37 13.58
N ALA A 327 9.34 9.14 13.78
CA ALA A 327 10.67 8.84 14.30
C ALA A 327 11.78 9.27 13.34
N LEU A 328 11.60 9.03 12.04
CA LEU A 328 12.51 9.50 10.99
C LEU A 328 12.62 11.01 10.98
N PHE A 329 11.50 11.73 11.08
CA PHE A 329 11.53 13.19 11.07
C PHE A 329 12.22 13.76 12.31
N ASN A 330 11.96 13.19 13.50
CA ASN A 330 12.65 13.60 14.72
C ASN A 330 14.16 13.32 14.65
N THR A 331 14.58 12.22 14.02
CA THR A 331 16.01 11.94 13.79
C THR A 331 16.63 12.98 12.84
N ALA A 332 15.91 13.38 11.80
CA ALA A 332 16.36 14.44 10.89
C ALA A 332 16.43 15.81 11.60
N ALA A 333 15.44 16.16 12.41
CA ALA A 333 15.42 17.39 13.20
C ALA A 333 16.58 17.42 14.22
N MET A 334 16.81 16.32 14.93
CA MET A 334 17.98 16.15 15.82
C MET A 334 19.29 16.42 15.08
N SER A 335 19.49 15.80 13.90
CA SER A 335 20.69 16.02 13.09
C SER A 335 20.84 17.48 12.66
N HIS A 336 19.73 18.14 12.30
CA HIS A 336 19.73 19.55 11.90
C HIS A 336 20.20 20.47 13.04
N TYR A 337 19.64 20.32 14.25
CA TYR A 337 20.05 21.13 15.40
C TYR A 337 21.46 20.81 15.90
N THR A 338 21.90 19.55 15.77
CA THR A 338 23.28 19.16 16.09
C THR A 338 24.28 19.87 15.19
N LEU A 339 24.01 19.92 13.88
CA LEU A 339 24.86 20.63 12.91
C LEU A 339 24.87 22.15 13.11
N ARG A 340 23.77 22.74 13.61
CA ARG A 340 23.69 24.16 13.98
C ARG A 340 24.35 24.49 15.33
N GLY A 341 24.92 23.51 16.03
CA GLY A 341 25.59 23.73 17.32
C GLY A 341 24.63 23.91 18.51
N LEU A 342 23.40 23.41 18.42
CA LEU A 342 22.36 23.51 19.46
C LEU A 342 22.03 22.13 20.06
N PRO A 343 22.96 21.49 20.81
CA PRO A 343 22.81 20.11 21.28
C PRO A 343 21.72 19.95 22.36
N SER A 344 21.44 20.99 23.15
CA SER A 344 20.37 20.99 24.16
C SER A 344 19.00 20.78 23.51
N ILE A 345 18.74 21.49 22.42
CA ILE A 345 17.51 21.37 21.63
C ILE A 345 17.47 20.01 20.92
N ALA A 346 18.60 19.55 20.37
CA ALA A 346 18.70 18.25 19.71
C ALA A 346 18.27 17.08 20.63
N SER A 347 18.57 17.16 21.93
CA SER A 347 18.22 16.11 22.91
C SER A 347 16.71 15.82 23.00
N GLN A 348 15.86 16.85 22.85
CA GLN A 348 14.40 16.70 22.89
C GLN A 348 13.89 15.84 21.73
N TYR A 349 14.51 16.00 20.56
CA TYR A 349 14.19 15.21 19.36
C TYR A 349 14.71 13.78 19.45
N VAL A 350 15.81 13.51 20.18
CA VAL A 350 16.27 12.14 20.45
C VAL A 350 15.19 11.36 21.19
N VAL A 351 14.64 11.93 22.27
CA VAL A 351 13.60 11.29 23.09
C VAL A 351 12.35 11.00 22.26
N ALA A 352 11.93 11.95 21.43
CA ALA A 352 10.80 11.78 20.53
C ALA A 352 11.04 10.74 19.44
N ALA A 353 12.25 10.66 18.88
CA ALA A 353 12.64 9.65 17.89
C ALA A 353 12.64 8.25 18.49
N VAL A 354 13.29 8.08 19.66
CA VAL A 354 13.32 6.81 20.42
C VAL A 354 11.90 6.34 20.72
N THR A 355 11.06 7.22 21.24
CA THR A 355 9.65 6.90 21.51
C THR A 355 8.92 6.47 20.25
N GLY A 356 9.12 7.18 19.13
CA GLY A 356 8.50 6.83 17.85
C GLY A 356 8.94 5.46 17.31
N TYR A 357 10.24 5.14 17.39
CA TYR A 357 10.74 3.83 16.95
C TYR A 357 10.16 2.68 17.79
N PHE A 358 10.08 2.83 19.12
CA PHE A 358 9.44 1.80 19.95
C PHE A 358 7.97 1.56 19.56
N HIS A 359 7.19 2.61 19.31
CA HIS A 359 5.80 2.45 18.86
C HIS A 359 5.72 1.84 17.47
N SER A 360 6.60 2.24 16.54
CA SER A 360 6.67 1.66 15.20
C SER A 360 6.92 0.16 15.25
N ILE A 361 7.96 -0.26 16.00
CA ILE A 361 8.35 -1.66 16.18
C ILE A 361 7.22 -2.46 16.85
N ALA A 362 6.63 -1.93 17.92
CA ALA A 362 5.53 -2.59 18.63
C ALA A 362 4.29 -2.77 17.74
N CYS A 363 3.94 -1.76 16.93
CA CYS A 363 2.83 -1.86 15.99
C CYS A 363 3.14 -2.82 14.82
N ALA A 364 4.38 -2.82 14.34
CA ALA A 364 4.81 -3.67 13.24
C ALA A 364 4.81 -5.15 13.62
N ALA A 365 5.12 -5.51 14.87
CA ALA A 365 5.03 -6.89 15.36
C ALA A 365 3.61 -7.50 15.25
N HIS A 366 2.57 -6.67 15.20
CA HIS A 366 1.18 -7.09 15.01
C HIS A 366 0.70 -7.02 13.55
N ALA A 367 1.49 -6.40 12.65
CA ALA A 367 1.20 -6.31 11.23
C ALA A 367 2.00 -7.37 10.45
N LYS A 368 1.40 -7.97 9.42
CA LYS A 368 2.11 -8.91 8.54
C LYS A 368 3.14 -8.15 7.68
N GLY A 369 4.35 -7.98 8.21
CA GLY A 369 5.48 -7.35 7.52
C GLY A 369 6.69 -7.22 8.46
N VAL A 370 7.57 -8.23 8.46
CA VAL A 370 8.67 -8.35 9.44
C VAL A 370 9.83 -7.40 9.13
N ASP A 371 10.02 -6.99 7.87
CA ASP A 371 11.25 -6.31 7.42
C ASP A 371 11.37 -4.83 7.84
N ASP A 372 10.27 -4.08 7.87
CA ASP A 372 10.29 -2.66 8.29
C ASP A 372 10.67 -2.50 9.77
N SER A 373 10.30 -3.49 10.60
CA SER A 373 10.61 -3.50 12.03
C SER A 373 12.11 -3.67 12.32
N LEU A 374 12.83 -4.38 11.43
CA LEU A 374 14.28 -4.61 11.57
C LEU A 374 15.07 -3.32 11.35
N GLN A 375 14.69 -2.50 10.36
CA GLN A 375 15.36 -1.24 10.12
C GLN A 375 15.15 -0.26 11.27
N ASP A 376 13.93 -0.21 11.80
CA ASP A 376 13.59 0.66 12.92
C ASP A 376 14.31 0.26 14.20
N ILE A 377 14.48 -1.03 14.48
CA ILE A 377 15.26 -1.46 15.64
C ILE A 377 16.75 -1.14 15.47
N LEU A 378 17.33 -1.23 14.26
CA LEU A 378 18.74 -0.82 14.03
C LEU A 378 18.94 0.68 14.21
N ARG A 379 18.01 1.51 13.75
CA ARG A 379 18.02 2.96 13.98
C ARG A 379 17.88 3.29 15.47
N LEU A 380 17.00 2.58 16.18
CA LEU A 380 16.84 2.69 17.62
C LEU A 380 18.14 2.32 18.36
N LEU A 381 18.81 1.23 17.98
CA LEU A 381 20.11 0.85 18.56
C LEU A 381 21.17 1.93 18.34
N THR A 382 21.16 2.57 17.16
CA THR A 382 22.08 3.66 16.85
C THR A 382 21.86 4.85 17.79
N LEU A 383 20.60 5.26 17.99
CA LEU A 383 20.26 6.34 18.93
C LEU A 383 20.59 5.96 20.37
N TRP A 384 20.32 4.72 20.78
CA TRP A 384 20.64 4.23 22.11
C TRP A 384 22.13 4.27 22.40
N PHE A 385 22.98 3.72 21.51
CA PHE A 385 24.41 3.66 21.79
C PHE A 385 25.12 5.01 21.70
N ASN A 386 24.58 5.96 20.93
CA ASN A 386 25.17 7.29 20.78
C ASN A 386 24.67 8.30 21.84
N HIS A 387 23.40 8.20 22.26
CA HIS A 387 22.76 9.20 23.12
C HIS A 387 22.20 8.63 24.44
N GLY A 388 22.32 7.33 24.70
CA GLY A 388 21.78 6.67 25.91
C GLY A 388 22.44 7.08 27.23
N ALA A 389 23.47 7.93 27.18
CA ALA A 389 24.07 8.57 28.36
C ALA A 389 23.15 9.60 29.02
N THR A 390 22.26 10.20 28.24
CA THR A 390 21.39 11.29 28.64
C THR A 390 20.21 10.73 29.44
N VAL A 391 19.91 11.33 30.60
CA VAL A 391 18.91 10.81 31.55
C VAL A 391 17.52 10.68 30.91
N GLU A 392 17.10 11.68 30.15
CA GLU A 392 15.80 11.68 29.47
C GLU A 392 15.70 10.56 28.43
N VAL A 393 16.80 10.28 27.72
CA VAL A 393 16.88 9.20 26.73
C VAL A 393 16.89 7.83 27.42
N GLN A 394 17.63 7.69 28.52
CA GLN A 394 17.66 6.47 29.33
C GLN A 394 16.26 6.12 29.85
N MET A 395 15.51 7.09 30.38
CA MET A 395 14.13 6.89 30.84
C MET A 395 13.21 6.45 29.69
N ALA A 396 13.33 7.09 28.52
CA ALA A 396 12.56 6.72 27.33
C ALA A 396 12.88 5.29 26.84
N LEU A 397 14.16 4.89 26.90
CA LEU A 397 14.62 3.54 26.56
C LEU A 397 14.05 2.49 27.52
N GLN A 398 14.15 2.72 28.83
CA GLN A 398 13.60 1.82 29.85
C GLN A 398 12.10 1.61 29.66
N LYS A 399 11.35 2.70 29.47
CA LYS A 399 9.91 2.63 29.18
C LYS A 399 9.65 1.86 27.89
N GLY A 400 10.41 2.15 26.83
CA GLY A 400 10.24 1.55 25.52
C GLY A 400 10.53 0.04 25.48
N PHE A 401 11.54 -0.44 26.21
CA PHE A 401 11.84 -1.88 26.28
C PHE A 401 10.64 -2.71 26.75
N ALA A 402 9.81 -2.18 27.65
CA ALA A 402 8.60 -2.86 28.12
C ALA A 402 7.54 -3.06 27.01
N HIS A 403 7.50 -2.17 26.00
CA HIS A 403 6.47 -2.15 24.97
C HIS A 403 6.75 -3.08 23.78
N VAL A 404 8.01 -3.45 23.55
CA VAL A 404 8.41 -4.32 22.43
C VAL A 404 8.45 -5.78 22.87
N ASN A 405 7.94 -6.68 22.01
CA ASN A 405 7.97 -8.11 22.24
C ASN A 405 9.42 -8.61 22.40
N ILE A 406 9.65 -9.49 23.36
CA ILE A 406 10.99 -10.01 23.66
C ILE A 406 11.63 -10.71 22.45
N ASN A 407 10.83 -11.38 21.61
CA ASN A 407 11.29 -12.07 20.41
C ASN A 407 11.92 -11.14 19.36
N THR A 408 11.49 -9.87 19.31
CA THR A 408 12.03 -8.88 18.36
C THR A 408 13.50 -8.58 18.64
N TRP A 409 13.92 -8.64 19.91
CA TRP A 409 15.31 -8.39 20.31
C TRP A 409 16.27 -9.51 19.92
N LEU A 410 15.75 -10.73 19.71
CA LEU A 410 16.58 -11.88 19.33
C LEU A 410 17.30 -11.66 17.99
N VAL A 411 16.66 -10.93 17.06
CA VAL A 411 17.21 -10.65 15.72
C VAL A 411 18.44 -9.73 15.78
N VAL A 412 18.47 -8.81 16.74
CA VAL A 412 19.55 -7.82 16.90
C VAL A 412 20.47 -8.10 18.09
N LEU A 413 20.35 -9.29 18.66
CA LEU A 413 21.08 -9.70 19.84
C LEU A 413 22.60 -9.67 19.64
N PRO A 414 23.17 -10.12 18.48
CA PRO A 414 24.61 -10.00 18.23
C PRO A 414 25.13 -8.55 18.33
N GLN A 415 24.37 -7.57 17.84
CA GLN A 415 24.73 -6.16 17.87
C GLN A 415 24.72 -5.60 19.31
N ILE A 416 23.81 -6.07 20.15
CA ILE A 416 23.73 -5.69 21.57
C ILE A 416 24.92 -6.26 22.35
N ILE A 417 25.22 -7.55 22.14
CA ILE A 417 26.31 -8.25 22.83
C ILE A 417 27.67 -7.64 22.49
N ALA A 418 27.87 -7.24 21.22
CA ALA A 418 29.07 -6.56 20.78
C ALA A 418 29.37 -5.26 21.57
N ARG A 419 28.39 -4.71 22.29
CA ARG A 419 28.52 -3.48 23.09
C ARG A 419 28.41 -3.71 24.61
N ILE A 420 28.46 -4.95 25.10
CA ILE A 420 28.31 -5.28 26.53
C ILE A 420 29.36 -4.59 27.43
N HIS A 421 30.57 -4.35 26.90
CA HIS A 421 31.65 -3.65 27.59
C HIS A 421 31.73 -2.14 27.24
N SER A 422 30.60 -1.50 26.93
CA SER A 422 30.57 -0.05 26.67
C SER A 422 31.19 0.75 27.83
N ASN A 423 31.95 1.82 27.56
CA ASN A 423 32.56 2.65 28.60
C ASN A 423 31.52 3.45 29.41
N ASN A 424 30.30 3.60 28.88
CA ASN A 424 29.22 4.35 29.52
C ASN A 424 28.41 3.47 30.48
N HIS A 425 28.38 3.85 31.77
CA HIS A 425 27.68 3.11 32.81
C HIS A 425 26.17 2.99 32.55
N ALA A 426 25.50 4.09 32.19
CA ALA A 426 24.06 4.09 31.92
C ALA A 426 23.69 3.15 30.76
N VAL A 427 24.49 3.14 29.70
CA VAL A 427 24.29 2.24 28.56
C VAL A 427 24.51 0.78 28.96
N ARG A 428 25.55 0.47 29.75
CA ARG A 428 25.81 -0.89 30.25
C ARG A 428 24.65 -1.42 31.10
N GLU A 429 24.11 -0.60 32.01
CA GLU A 429 22.98 -1.02 32.84
C GLU A 429 21.74 -1.37 32.01
N LEU A 430 21.45 -0.58 30.97
CA LEU A 430 20.34 -0.88 30.05
C LEU A 430 20.57 -2.18 29.28
N ILE A 431 21.80 -2.43 28.81
CA ILE A 431 22.16 -3.68 28.11
C ILE A 431 21.96 -4.87 29.04
N GLN A 432 22.50 -4.80 30.26
CA GLN A 432 22.39 -5.88 31.26
C GLN A 432 20.93 -6.15 31.61
N SER A 433 20.13 -5.11 31.88
CA SER A 433 18.71 -5.23 32.18
C SER A 433 17.94 -5.93 31.05
N LEU A 434 18.19 -5.56 29.79
CA LEU A 434 17.56 -6.19 28.63
C LEU A 434 18.00 -7.66 28.46
N LEU A 435 19.30 -7.95 28.58
CA LEU A 435 19.83 -9.31 28.47
C LEU A 435 19.27 -10.25 29.55
N VAL A 436 19.13 -9.77 30.79
CA VAL A 436 18.50 -10.53 31.87
C VAL A 436 17.05 -10.88 31.51
N ARG A 437 16.29 -9.91 31.00
CA ARG A 437 14.89 -10.14 30.58
C ARG A 437 14.77 -11.13 29.41
N ILE A 438 15.70 -11.08 28.45
CA ILE A 438 15.78 -12.06 27.36
C ILE A 438 16.09 -13.44 27.92
N GLY A 439 17.09 -13.55 28.81
CA GLY A 439 17.51 -14.82 29.41
C GLY A 439 16.42 -15.49 30.27
N GLN A 440 15.60 -14.68 30.96
CA GLN A 440 14.43 -15.18 31.70
C GLN A 440 13.33 -15.72 30.77
N SER A 441 13.11 -15.07 29.63
CA SER A 441 12.05 -15.46 28.67
C SER A 441 12.48 -16.61 27.76
N HIS A 442 13.79 -16.77 27.51
CA HIS A 442 14.38 -17.80 26.67
C HIS A 442 15.51 -18.54 27.41
N PRO A 443 15.21 -19.45 28.35
CA PRO A 443 16.22 -20.16 29.14
C PRO A 443 17.24 -20.95 28.30
N GLN A 444 16.79 -21.53 27.18
CA GLN A 444 17.64 -22.20 26.20
C GLN A 444 18.74 -21.30 25.62
N PHE A 445 18.49 -19.99 25.56
CA PHE A 445 19.46 -19.00 25.10
C PHE A 445 20.50 -18.69 26.18
N SER A 446 20.09 -18.58 27.45
CA SER A 446 21.00 -18.33 28.58
C SER A 446 22.15 -19.34 28.63
N TYR A 447 21.86 -20.61 28.33
CA TYR A 447 22.86 -21.68 28.30
C TYR A 447 23.88 -21.49 27.16
N CYS A 448 23.41 -21.19 25.95
CA CYS A 448 24.27 -20.95 24.78
C CYS A 448 25.08 -19.65 24.92
N PHE A 449 24.45 -18.59 25.43
CA PHE A 449 25.06 -17.28 25.67
C PHE A 449 26.17 -17.33 26.71
N LEU A 450 25.97 -18.04 27.83
CA LEU A 450 27.01 -18.27 28.84
C LEU A 450 28.20 -19.02 28.24
N THR A 451 27.97 -20.05 27.41
CA THR A 451 29.09 -20.75 26.75
C THR A 451 29.88 -19.84 25.81
N THR A 452 29.22 -18.99 25.00
CA THR A 452 29.92 -18.11 24.04
C THR A 452 30.61 -16.92 24.70
N THR A 453 29.99 -16.30 25.71
CA THR A 453 30.60 -15.19 26.46
C THR A 453 31.75 -15.67 27.33
N MET A 454 31.63 -16.82 27.98
CA MET A 454 32.76 -17.43 28.70
C MET A 454 33.92 -17.72 27.75
N THR A 455 33.69 -18.27 26.56
CA THR A 455 34.77 -18.46 25.58
C THR A 455 35.41 -17.15 25.12
N ALA A 456 34.64 -16.06 24.95
CA ALA A 456 35.16 -14.76 24.55
C ALA A 456 36.03 -14.10 25.65
N THR A 457 35.62 -14.19 26.92
CA THR A 457 36.45 -13.76 28.06
C THR A 457 37.71 -14.61 28.22
N TRP A 458 37.67 -15.91 27.90
CA TRP A 458 38.84 -16.78 27.92
C TRP A 458 39.85 -16.45 26.80
N THR A 459 39.39 -16.11 25.59
CA THR A 459 40.29 -15.73 24.48
C THR A 459 40.99 -14.39 24.67
N LEU A 460 40.39 -13.45 25.41
CA LEU A 460 41.00 -12.14 25.70
C LEU A 460 41.98 -12.17 26.90
N SER A 461 42.01 -13.27 27.66
CA SER A 461 42.83 -13.43 28.87
C SER A 461 44.13 -14.21 28.62
N LEU A 462 44.35 -14.71 27.41
CA LEU A 462 45.58 -15.42 27.04
C LEU A 462 46.60 -14.41 26.48
N PRO A 463 47.82 -14.34 27.03
CA PRO A 463 48.84 -13.45 26.51
C PRO A 463 49.20 -13.86 25.07
N PRO A 464 49.58 -12.89 24.19
CA PRO A 464 50.03 -13.21 22.84
C PRO A 464 51.27 -14.10 22.92
N ARG A 465 51.29 -15.16 22.12
CA ARG A 465 52.48 -16.01 21.94
C ARG A 465 53.55 -15.29 21.12
#